data_AF-A0A811G233-F1
#
_entry.id   AF-A0A811G233-F1
#
_cell.length_a   1.000
_cell.length_b   1.000
_cell.length_c   1.000
_cell.angle_alpha   90.00
_cell.angle_beta   90.00
_cell.angle_gamma   90.00
#
_symmetry.space_group_name_H-M   'P 1'
#
loop_
_entity.id
_entity.type
_entity.pdbx_description
1 polymer ?
#
loop_
_entity_poly.entity_id
_entity_poly.type
_entity_poly.pdbx_seq_one_letter_code
_entity_poly.pdbx_strand_id
1 'polypeptide(L)'
;MARRMLKNPTRENFVDSLNYVNDMETESADEVKAALVGCVAAFTDRDVDEDSVGDVLFDLIQQSLEFIVNPELENDRKIQQATAVSDRAKGRHGSRLLEECKHTCSRPGCGQHLQPPASNNIATPNYGIARIAGDSRDYTNLIALCPSCFHSYSLGHPKSEETELAKIKQLQVRSAESRQVLSTVDIERGITKVVEKLGNANLKDLEPLTYDPVAVKDKIDEQADHFIYDEVMTHVTRYFRFVEKQMQDEAQLKTFDDDLLRAQIKALSRKLVAKGYSPTRVHNDLTERLSQITKQDRRFCAFVVSYFVQSCEVLDAST
;
A
#
# COMPACT_ATOMS: atom_id res chain seq x y z
N MET A 1 -1.34 12.66 33.19
CA MET A 1 -0.43 13.53 33.98
C MET A 1 -0.92 14.98 33.97
N ALA A 2 -1.06 15.65 32.82
CA ALA A 2 -1.55 17.03 32.72
C ALA A 2 -2.88 17.31 33.46
N ARG A 3 -3.90 16.45 33.31
CA ARG A 3 -5.18 16.55 34.07
C ARG A 3 -5.01 16.49 35.60
N ARG A 4 -3.93 15.85 36.10
CA ARG A 4 -3.61 15.81 37.53
C ARG A 4 -2.87 17.08 37.96
N MET A 5 -2.01 17.61 37.09
CA MET A 5 -1.27 18.86 37.33
C MET A 5 -2.18 20.10 37.29
N LEU A 6 -3.25 20.09 36.49
CA LEU A 6 -4.27 21.14 36.54
C LEU A 6 -5.00 21.20 37.90
N LYS A 7 -5.09 20.07 38.59
CA LYS A 7 -5.75 19.99 39.89
C LYS A 7 -4.83 20.36 41.06
N ASN A 8 -3.51 20.37 40.86
CA ASN A 8 -2.48 20.65 41.88
C ASN A 8 -1.12 20.95 41.21
N PRO A 9 -0.35 21.94 41.68
CA PRO A 9 -0.55 22.75 42.89
C PRO A 9 -1.64 23.83 42.75
N THR A 10 -2.14 24.33 43.88
CA THR A 10 -2.97 25.55 43.92
C THR A 10 -2.11 26.77 43.61
N ARG A 11 -2.73 27.85 43.10
CA ARG A 11 -2.03 29.12 42.81
C ARG A 11 -1.23 29.60 44.02
N GLU A 12 -1.90 29.66 45.18
CA GLU A 12 -1.32 30.12 46.43
C GLU A 12 -0.09 29.28 46.83
N ASN A 13 -0.21 27.95 46.82
CA ASN A 13 0.93 27.08 47.18
C ASN A 13 2.10 27.19 46.20
N PHE A 14 1.80 27.40 44.91
CA PHE A 14 2.84 27.58 43.91
C PHE A 14 3.58 28.90 44.09
N VAL A 15 2.85 30.01 44.23
CA VAL A 15 3.43 31.33 44.42
C VAL A 15 4.21 31.40 45.73
N ASP A 16 3.63 30.87 46.82
CA ASP A 16 4.30 30.80 48.12
C ASP A 16 5.61 29.99 48.07
N SER A 17 5.64 28.89 47.30
CA SER A 17 6.85 28.08 47.16
C SER A 17 8.04 28.84 46.54
N LEU A 18 7.80 29.94 45.82
CA LEU A 18 8.85 30.77 45.24
C LEU A 18 9.54 31.68 46.27
N ASN A 19 9.01 31.77 47.49
CA ASN A 19 9.61 32.54 48.59
C ASN A 19 10.72 31.76 49.34
N TYR A 20 10.89 30.47 49.05
CA TYR A 20 11.79 29.60 49.81
C TYR A 20 12.88 29.01 48.91
N VAL A 21 14.12 29.01 49.40
CA VAL A 21 15.24 28.28 48.79
C VAL A 21 15.79 27.31 49.84
N ASN A 22 15.75 26.00 49.56
CA ASN A 22 16.09 24.94 50.53
C ASN A 22 15.30 25.05 51.86
N ASP A 23 13.99 25.29 51.78
CA ASP A 23 13.07 25.42 52.93
C ASP A 23 13.39 26.59 53.89
N MET A 24 14.22 27.56 53.46
CA MET A 24 14.49 28.80 54.20
C MET A 24 14.12 30.02 53.36
N GLU A 25 13.41 30.97 53.98
CA GLU A 25 13.12 32.30 53.41
C GLU A 25 14.41 33.13 53.47
N THR A 26 14.95 33.52 52.31
CA THR A 26 16.24 34.22 52.22
C THR A 26 16.21 35.25 51.09
N GLU A 27 17.09 36.26 51.14
CA GLU A 27 17.30 37.24 50.05
C GLU A 27 17.58 36.58 48.68
N SER A 28 18.01 35.31 48.68
CA SER A 28 18.19 34.51 47.46
C SER A 28 16.88 34.22 46.72
N ALA A 29 15.73 34.24 47.39
CA ALA A 29 14.42 34.05 46.76
C ALA A 29 14.04 35.23 45.86
N ASP A 30 14.38 36.45 46.28
CA ASP A 30 14.13 37.67 45.50
C ASP A 30 15.00 37.71 44.24
N GLU A 31 16.27 37.28 44.34
CA GLU A 31 17.14 37.10 43.16
C GLU A 31 16.57 36.10 42.15
N VAL A 32 15.93 35.02 42.62
CA VAL A 32 15.27 34.03 41.75
C VAL A 32 14.05 34.62 41.07
N LYS A 33 13.22 35.40 41.79
CA LYS A 33 12.07 36.10 41.20
C LYS A 33 12.51 37.11 40.16
N ALA A 34 13.54 37.92 40.43
CA ALA A 34 14.10 38.86 39.48
C ALA A 34 14.60 38.17 38.20
N ALA A 35 15.25 37.01 38.32
CA ALA A 35 15.68 36.21 37.18
C ALA A 35 14.48 35.64 36.38
N LEU A 36 13.42 35.21 37.09
CA LEU A 36 12.19 34.73 36.46
C LEU A 36 11.47 35.84 35.69
N VAL A 37 11.43 37.08 36.20
CA VAL A 37 10.80 38.23 35.50
C VAL A 37 11.37 38.36 34.09
N GLY A 38 12.70 38.38 33.96
CA GLY A 38 13.37 38.50 32.66
C GLY A 38 13.07 37.35 31.69
N CYS A 39 12.80 36.15 32.22
CA CYS A 39 12.45 34.99 31.40
C CYS A 39 10.96 34.96 31.02
N VAL A 40 10.08 35.31 31.95
CA VAL A 40 8.62 35.19 31.81
C VAL A 40 8.03 36.30 30.97
N ALA A 41 8.57 37.52 31.06
CA ALA A 41 8.09 38.69 30.31
C ALA A 41 8.07 38.46 28.79
N ALA A 42 8.91 37.59 28.24
CA ALA A 42 8.93 37.26 26.82
C ALA A 42 7.70 36.46 26.32
N PHE A 43 6.90 35.92 27.24
CA PHE A 43 5.78 35.02 26.93
C PHE A 43 4.40 35.61 27.25
N THR A 44 4.33 36.89 27.62
CA THR A 44 3.08 37.55 28.02
C THR A 44 3.14 39.05 27.72
N ASP A 45 1.98 39.64 27.41
CA ASP A 45 1.83 41.09 27.27
C ASP A 45 1.54 41.79 28.61
N ARG A 46 1.44 41.04 29.70
CA ARG A 46 1.25 41.58 31.05
C ARG A 46 2.55 42.20 31.55
N ASP A 47 2.42 43.26 32.34
CA ASP A 47 3.56 43.75 33.13
C ASP A 47 3.93 42.69 34.16
N VAL A 48 5.23 42.37 34.25
CA VAL A 48 5.76 41.32 35.11
C VAL A 48 6.84 41.94 35.99
N ASP A 49 6.62 41.86 37.29
CA ASP A 49 7.55 42.28 38.34
C ASP A 49 7.76 41.14 39.36
N GLU A 50 8.61 41.36 40.34
CA GLU A 50 8.98 40.34 41.34
C GLU A 50 7.78 39.87 42.17
N ASP A 51 6.77 40.72 42.36
CA ASP A 51 5.56 40.41 43.12
C ASP A 51 4.53 39.63 42.28
N SER A 52 4.48 39.87 40.96
CA SER A 52 3.49 39.28 40.05
C SER A 52 4.02 38.09 39.23
N VAL A 53 5.33 37.88 39.14
CA VAL A 53 5.95 36.84 38.30
C VAL A 53 5.46 35.43 38.65
N GLY A 54 5.23 35.15 39.93
CA GLY A 54 4.71 33.86 40.38
C GLY A 54 3.31 33.58 39.83
N ASP A 55 2.42 34.58 39.90
CA ASP A 55 1.06 34.48 39.39
C ASP A 55 1.01 34.34 37.87
N VAL A 56 1.81 35.15 37.18
CA VAL A 56 1.89 35.13 35.71
C VAL A 56 2.46 33.80 35.23
N LEU A 57 3.51 33.28 35.87
CA LEU A 57 4.08 31.98 35.52
C LEU A 57 3.07 30.85 35.79
N PHE A 58 2.34 30.90 36.91
CA PHE A 58 1.29 29.93 37.20
C PHE A 58 0.21 29.93 36.12
N ASP A 59 -0.25 31.12 35.68
CA ASP A 59 -1.24 31.27 34.62
C ASP A 59 -0.75 30.66 33.30
N LEU A 60 0.49 30.93 32.91
CA LEU A 60 1.07 30.40 31.67
C LEU A 60 1.19 28.87 31.71
N ILE A 61 1.58 28.30 32.86
CA ILE A 61 1.63 26.85 33.06
C ILE A 61 0.22 26.24 33.00
N GLN A 62 -0.75 26.84 33.68
CA GLN A 62 -2.15 26.39 33.65
C GLN A 62 -2.72 26.45 32.23
N GLN A 63 -2.59 27.57 31.53
CA GLN A 63 -3.06 27.71 30.14
C GLN A 63 -2.40 26.68 29.21
N SER A 64 -1.10 26.44 29.37
CA SER A 64 -0.38 25.41 28.60
C SER A 64 -0.92 24.00 28.89
N LEU A 65 -1.19 23.68 30.15
CA LEU A 65 -1.75 22.40 30.55
C LEU A 65 -3.23 22.25 30.15
N GLU A 66 -4.02 23.32 30.21
CA GLU A 66 -5.42 23.37 29.76
C GLU A 66 -5.51 23.13 28.27
N PHE A 67 -4.65 23.78 27.50
CA PHE A 67 -4.46 23.47 26.09
C PHE A 67 -4.19 21.97 25.92
N ILE A 68 -3.22 21.39 26.64
CA ILE A 68 -2.84 19.96 26.58
C ILE A 68 -3.99 19.00 26.91
N VAL A 69 -4.98 19.40 27.70
CA VAL A 69 -6.11 18.53 28.04
C VAL A 69 -7.39 18.87 27.31
N ASN A 70 -7.41 19.95 26.53
CA ASN A 70 -8.58 20.40 25.79
C ASN A 70 -9.04 19.27 24.84
N PRO A 71 -10.23 18.69 25.08
CA PRO A 71 -10.74 17.58 24.27
C PRO A 71 -11.02 18.00 22.82
N GLU A 72 -11.25 19.29 22.54
CA GLU A 72 -11.48 19.81 21.19
C GLU A 72 -10.23 19.70 20.31
N LEU A 73 -9.04 19.74 20.92
CA LEU A 73 -7.74 19.69 20.23
C LEU A 73 -7.06 18.31 20.31
N GLU A 74 -7.66 17.36 21.03
CA GLU A 74 -7.14 16.00 21.16
C GLU A 74 -7.03 15.30 19.79
N ASN A 75 -8.02 15.52 18.92
CA ASN A 75 -8.01 15.00 17.57
C ASN A 75 -6.87 15.63 16.74
N ASP A 76 -6.67 16.94 16.85
CA ASP A 76 -5.58 17.62 16.13
C ASP A 76 -4.20 17.09 16.55
N ARG A 77 -3.99 16.84 17.85
CA ARG A 77 -2.76 16.23 18.35
C ARG A 77 -2.54 14.83 17.81
N LYS A 78 -3.57 13.98 17.85
CA LYS A 78 -3.50 12.61 17.30
C LYS A 78 -3.12 12.64 15.83
N ILE A 79 -3.73 13.54 15.06
CA ILE A 79 -3.44 13.71 13.64
C ILE A 79 -2.04 14.25 13.40
N GLN A 80 -1.60 15.26 14.15
CA GLN A 80 -0.26 15.80 14.04
C GLN A 80 0.81 14.74 14.35
N GLN A 81 0.60 13.96 15.42
CA GLN A 81 1.49 12.86 15.78
C GLN A 81 1.50 11.76 14.72
N ALA A 82 0.32 11.35 14.23
CA ALA A 82 0.19 10.35 13.18
C ALA A 82 0.89 10.83 11.89
N THR A 83 0.70 12.09 11.52
CA THR A 83 1.30 12.72 10.33
C THR A 83 2.82 12.72 10.43
N ALA A 84 3.38 13.13 11.58
CA ALA A 84 4.82 13.10 11.81
C ALA A 84 5.42 11.69 11.70
N VAL A 85 4.70 10.65 12.18
CA VAL A 85 5.14 9.25 12.00
C VAL A 85 5.03 8.82 10.53
N SER A 86 3.92 9.16 9.87
CA SER A 86 3.69 8.88 8.45
C SER A 86 4.80 9.48 7.59
N ASP A 87 5.18 10.74 7.80
CA ASP A 87 6.18 11.41 6.96
C ASP A 87 7.58 10.80 7.13
N ARG A 88 7.93 10.38 8.35
CA ARG A 88 9.16 9.59 8.59
C ARG A 88 9.12 8.24 7.86
N ALA A 89 7.96 7.59 7.84
CA ALA A 89 7.79 6.32 7.13
C ALA A 89 7.83 6.48 5.60
N LYS A 90 7.33 7.61 5.06
CA LYS A 90 7.34 7.89 3.61
C LYS A 90 8.75 7.89 3.05
N GLY A 91 9.70 8.50 3.76
CA GLY A 91 11.09 8.54 3.33
C GLY A 91 11.76 7.15 3.22
N ARG A 92 11.29 6.16 3.98
CA ARG A 92 11.87 4.79 3.98
C ARG A 92 11.09 3.78 3.15
N HIS A 93 9.76 3.86 3.17
CA HIS A 93 8.88 2.82 2.66
C HIS A 93 7.83 3.34 1.68
N GLY A 94 7.72 4.65 1.48
CA GLY A 94 6.62 5.27 0.74
C GLY A 94 6.52 4.80 -0.72
N SER A 95 7.62 4.81 -1.46
CA SER A 95 7.66 4.35 -2.86
C SER A 95 7.26 2.89 -3.00
N ARG A 96 7.78 2.02 -2.13
CA ARG A 96 7.43 0.59 -2.10
C ARG A 96 5.95 0.36 -1.77
N LEU A 97 5.41 1.08 -0.79
CA LEU A 97 4.00 0.98 -0.40
C LEU A 97 3.06 1.46 -1.50
N LEU A 98 3.41 2.53 -2.21
CA LEU A 98 2.66 3.02 -3.37
C LEU A 98 2.62 2.00 -4.52
N GLU A 99 3.77 1.40 -4.84
CA GLU A 99 3.85 0.37 -5.88
C GLU A 99 3.02 -0.86 -5.52
N GLU A 100 3.09 -1.30 -4.25
CA GLU A 100 2.31 -2.43 -3.73
C GLU A 100 0.80 -2.24 -3.84
N CYS A 101 0.30 -1.05 -3.52
CA CYS A 101 -1.12 -0.72 -3.63
C CYS A 101 -1.53 -0.20 -5.01
N LYS A 102 -0.63 -0.24 -6.01
CA LYS A 102 -0.84 0.30 -7.36
C LYS A 102 -1.40 1.72 -7.35
N HIS A 103 -0.83 2.56 -6.49
CA HIS A 103 -1.24 3.95 -6.28
C HIS A 103 -2.72 4.15 -5.89
N THR A 104 -3.43 3.12 -5.45
CA THR A 104 -4.82 3.22 -4.96
C THR A 104 -4.86 3.10 -3.44
N CYS A 105 -5.75 3.84 -2.79
CA CYS A 105 -5.96 3.75 -1.34
C CYS A 105 -6.16 2.30 -0.90
N SER A 106 -5.48 1.89 0.17
CA SER A 106 -5.59 0.52 0.66
C SER A 106 -6.82 0.26 1.53
N ARG A 107 -7.62 1.30 1.85
CA ARG A 107 -8.85 1.10 2.62
C ARG A 107 -9.91 0.45 1.71
N PRO A 108 -10.50 -0.69 2.12
CA PRO A 108 -11.57 -1.31 1.35
C PRO A 108 -12.72 -0.33 1.11
N GLY A 109 -13.29 -0.37 -0.10
CA GLY A 109 -14.32 0.58 -0.54
C GLY A 109 -13.82 1.96 -0.96
N CYS A 110 -12.52 2.27 -0.82
CA CYS A 110 -11.95 3.55 -1.24
C CYS A 110 -11.07 3.41 -2.50
N GLY A 111 -11.49 4.06 -3.60
CA GLY A 111 -10.76 4.07 -4.88
C GLY A 111 -9.86 5.27 -5.13
N GLN A 112 -9.56 6.07 -4.08
CA GLN A 112 -8.81 7.32 -4.25
C GLN A 112 -7.36 7.05 -4.71
N HIS A 113 -6.93 7.78 -5.74
CA HIS A 113 -5.56 7.72 -6.25
C HIS A 113 -4.61 8.46 -5.30
N LEU A 114 -3.49 7.82 -4.94
CA LEU A 114 -2.53 8.27 -3.93
C LEU A 114 -1.42 9.14 -4.50
N GLN A 115 -1.37 9.32 -5.82
CA GLN A 115 -0.42 10.22 -6.47
C GLN A 115 -1.07 10.89 -7.70
N PRO A 116 -2.19 11.61 -7.53
CA PRO A 116 -2.92 12.19 -8.65
C PRO A 116 -2.07 13.25 -9.36
N PRO A 117 -2.22 13.41 -10.68
CA PRO A 117 -1.60 14.51 -11.41
C PRO A 117 -2.20 15.84 -10.93
N ALA A 118 -1.35 16.80 -10.57
CA ALA A 118 -1.74 18.16 -10.31
C ALA A 118 -1.97 18.93 -11.64
N SER A 119 -2.52 20.14 -11.54
CA SER A 119 -2.83 21.01 -12.70
C SER A 119 -1.61 21.36 -13.57
N ASN A 120 -0.40 21.23 -13.03
CA ASN A 120 0.86 21.42 -13.73
C ASN A 120 1.47 20.12 -14.30
N ASN A 121 0.68 19.03 -14.38
CA ASN A 121 1.11 17.69 -14.79
C ASN A 121 2.18 17.05 -13.90
N ILE A 122 2.38 17.58 -12.68
CA ILE A 122 3.27 16.98 -11.68
C ILE A 122 2.46 16.02 -10.82
N ALA A 123 2.89 14.77 -10.74
CA ALA A 123 2.28 13.78 -9.86
C ALA A 123 2.80 13.97 -8.43
N THR A 124 1.96 14.48 -7.54
CA THR A 124 2.35 14.75 -6.14
C THR A 124 1.86 13.63 -5.23
N PRO A 125 2.74 13.03 -4.41
CA PRO A 125 2.35 12.11 -3.35
C PRO A 125 1.23 12.67 -2.47
N ASN A 126 0.07 12.03 -2.49
CA ASN A 126 -1.12 12.43 -1.74
C ASN A 126 -1.66 11.26 -0.91
N TYR A 127 -0.95 10.89 0.14
CA TYR A 127 -1.30 9.80 1.03
C TYR A 127 -0.65 9.96 2.41
N GLY A 128 -1.17 9.22 3.40
CA GLY A 128 -0.55 8.99 4.69
C GLY A 128 -0.20 7.51 4.88
N ILE A 129 0.81 7.22 5.70
CA ILE A 129 1.16 5.85 6.09
C ILE A 129 0.65 5.60 7.50
N ALA A 130 -0.35 4.72 7.62
CA ALA A 130 -0.88 4.28 8.90
C ALA A 130 -0.15 3.03 9.40
N ARG A 131 -0.09 2.87 10.72
CA ARG A 131 0.23 1.59 11.36
C ARG A 131 -1.06 0.76 11.41
N ILE A 132 -1.01 -0.50 10.97
CA ILE A 132 -2.19 -1.37 10.92
C ILE A 132 -2.65 -1.76 12.34
N ALA A 133 -1.71 -2.01 13.24
CA ALA A 133 -2.02 -2.33 14.63
C ALA A 133 -0.91 -1.84 15.58
N GLY A 134 -1.30 -1.36 16.76
CA GLY A 134 -0.36 -0.95 17.81
C GLY A 134 0.69 0.07 17.37
N ASP A 135 1.88 -0.01 17.97
CA ASP A 135 2.93 1.00 17.79
C ASP A 135 4.16 0.55 17.00
N SER A 136 4.18 -0.70 16.52
CA SER A 136 5.28 -1.18 15.67
C SER A 136 5.38 -0.38 14.37
N ARG A 137 6.60 0.00 14.01
CA ARG A 137 6.93 0.71 12.76
C ARG A 137 7.52 -0.21 11.70
N ASP A 138 7.42 -1.52 11.91
CA ASP A 138 7.90 -2.50 10.96
C ASP A 138 7.11 -2.38 9.66
N TYR A 139 7.81 -2.51 8.54
CA TYR A 139 7.21 -2.33 7.21
C TYR A 139 5.99 -3.24 6.96
N THR A 140 5.93 -4.44 7.56
CA THR A 140 4.79 -5.35 7.48
C THR A 140 3.53 -4.82 8.18
N ASN A 141 3.71 -3.88 9.12
CA ASN A 141 2.66 -3.20 9.85
C ASN A 141 2.31 -1.81 9.27
N LEU A 142 2.87 -1.43 8.11
CA LEU A 142 2.64 -0.13 7.48
C LEU A 142 1.77 -0.27 6.23
N ILE A 143 0.83 0.66 6.06
CA ILE A 143 -0.09 0.68 4.92
C ILE A 143 -0.37 2.11 4.43
N ALA A 144 -0.51 2.28 3.11
CA ALA A 144 -0.76 3.57 2.50
C ALA A 144 -2.26 3.83 2.31
N LEU A 145 -2.72 4.99 2.78
CA LEU A 145 -4.11 5.44 2.75
C LEU A 145 -4.21 6.86 2.17
N CYS A 146 -5.31 7.20 1.50
CA CYS A 146 -5.55 8.59 1.11
C CYS A 146 -5.74 9.49 2.36
N PRO A 147 -5.60 10.81 2.27
CA PRO A 147 -5.63 11.70 3.44
C PRO A 147 -6.87 11.55 4.31
N SER A 148 -8.05 11.41 3.70
CA SER A 148 -9.31 11.24 4.45
C SER A 148 -9.37 9.91 5.20
N CYS A 149 -8.94 8.82 4.56
CA CYS A 149 -8.89 7.50 5.18
C CYS A 149 -7.83 7.46 6.29
N PHE A 150 -6.66 8.04 6.05
CA PHE A 150 -5.59 8.16 7.05
C PHE A 150 -6.06 8.94 8.27
N HIS A 151 -6.73 10.08 8.07
CA HIS A 151 -7.24 10.92 9.14
C HIS A 151 -8.29 10.17 9.96
N SER A 152 -9.33 9.64 9.31
CA SER A 152 -10.37 8.82 9.94
C SER A 152 -9.77 7.67 10.75
N TYR A 153 -8.83 6.94 10.16
CA TYR A 153 -8.19 5.80 10.82
C TYR A 153 -7.33 6.20 12.02
N SER A 154 -6.67 7.36 11.95
CA SER A 154 -5.81 7.89 13.03
C SER A 154 -6.60 8.43 14.22
N LEU A 155 -7.84 8.91 14.00
CA LEU A 155 -8.71 9.36 15.09
C LEU A 155 -9.30 8.20 15.90
N GLY A 156 -9.47 7.05 15.25
CA GLY A 156 -9.94 5.83 15.87
C GLY A 156 -10.52 4.88 14.84
N HIS A 157 -10.34 3.59 15.06
CA HIS A 157 -10.85 2.53 14.21
C HIS A 157 -11.17 1.29 15.06
N PRO A 158 -12.11 0.44 14.62
CA PRO A 158 -12.39 -0.83 15.28
C PRO A 158 -11.32 -1.87 14.93
N LYS A 159 -11.17 -2.88 15.79
CA LYS A 159 -10.22 -3.99 15.60
C LYS A 159 -10.47 -4.80 14.31
N SER A 160 -11.70 -4.79 13.81
CA SER A 160 -12.06 -5.41 12.53
C SER A 160 -11.35 -4.74 11.35
N GLU A 161 -11.20 -3.41 11.36
CA GLU A 161 -10.48 -2.69 10.31
C GLU A 161 -8.98 -3.02 10.32
N GLU A 162 -8.36 -3.20 11.49
CA GLU A 162 -6.97 -3.67 11.58
C GLU A 162 -6.80 -5.05 10.91
N THR A 163 -7.74 -5.96 11.19
CA THR A 163 -7.72 -7.32 10.63
C THR A 163 -7.86 -7.30 9.11
N GLU A 164 -8.70 -6.41 8.59
CA GLU A 164 -8.93 -6.27 7.15
C GLU A 164 -7.72 -5.64 6.45
N LEU A 165 -7.18 -4.54 6.98
CA LEU A 165 -5.97 -3.91 6.43
C LEU A 165 -4.75 -4.82 6.48
N ALA A 166 -4.62 -5.67 7.51
CA ALA A 166 -3.57 -6.70 7.57
C ALA A 166 -3.67 -7.70 6.41
N LYS A 167 -4.89 -8.18 6.09
CA LYS A 167 -5.12 -9.06 4.93
C LYS A 167 -4.79 -8.35 3.62
N ILE A 168 -5.23 -7.11 3.46
CA ILE A 168 -4.94 -6.31 2.26
C ILE A 168 -3.44 -6.10 2.09
N LYS A 169 -2.72 -5.76 3.17
CA LYS A 169 -1.27 -5.61 3.14
C LYS A 169 -0.59 -6.89 2.66
N GLN A 170 -1.00 -8.06 3.17
CA GLN A 170 -0.45 -9.34 2.71
C GLN A 170 -0.72 -9.60 1.22
N LEU A 171 -1.93 -9.29 0.73
CA LEU A 171 -2.26 -9.43 -0.69
C LEU A 171 -1.42 -8.50 -1.57
N GLN A 172 -1.25 -7.24 -1.16
CA GLN A 172 -0.45 -6.25 -1.87
C GLN A 172 1.03 -6.66 -1.96
N VAL A 173 1.61 -7.10 -0.83
CA VAL A 173 2.99 -7.60 -0.77
C VAL A 173 3.17 -8.80 -1.68
N ARG A 174 2.30 -9.81 -1.57
CA ARG A 174 2.34 -11.01 -2.41
C ARG A 174 2.24 -10.66 -3.89
N SER A 175 1.36 -9.73 -4.26
CA SER A 175 1.20 -9.29 -5.65
C SER A 175 2.46 -8.58 -6.16
N ALA A 176 3.12 -7.75 -5.34
CA ALA A 176 4.37 -7.10 -5.71
C ALA A 176 5.52 -8.11 -5.87
N GLU A 177 5.61 -9.12 -4.98
CA GLU A 177 6.59 -10.21 -5.09
C GLU A 177 6.40 -11.03 -6.38
N SER A 178 5.16 -11.33 -6.77
CA SER A 178 4.87 -11.95 -8.07
C SER A 178 5.45 -11.13 -9.22
N ARG A 179 5.20 -9.82 -9.25
CA ARG A 179 5.71 -8.92 -10.31
C ARG A 179 7.25 -8.94 -10.38
N GLN A 180 7.92 -8.94 -9.23
CA GLN A 180 9.37 -9.00 -9.18
C GLN A 180 9.92 -10.33 -9.71
N VAL A 181 9.27 -11.46 -9.41
CA VAL A 181 9.69 -12.76 -9.96
C VAL A 181 9.55 -12.75 -11.48
N LEU A 182 8.41 -12.27 -11.98
CA LEU A 182 8.11 -12.22 -13.41
C LEU A 182 9.05 -11.29 -14.18
N SER A 183 9.54 -10.20 -13.56
CA SER A 183 10.47 -9.26 -14.21
C SER A 183 11.86 -9.83 -14.48
N THR A 184 12.23 -10.95 -13.84
CA THR A 184 13.56 -11.59 -14.03
C THR A 184 13.66 -12.50 -15.26
N VAL A 185 12.55 -12.75 -15.96
CA VAL A 185 12.53 -13.57 -17.18
C VAL A 185 12.07 -12.70 -18.33
N ASP A 186 12.92 -12.62 -19.34
CA ASP A 186 12.57 -12.02 -20.62
C ASP A 186 11.64 -12.98 -21.34
N ILE A 187 10.45 -12.50 -21.71
CA ILE A 187 9.59 -13.18 -22.67
C ILE A 187 9.89 -12.54 -24.02
N GLU A 188 10.07 -13.38 -25.03
CA GLU A 188 10.34 -12.90 -26.38
C GLU A 188 9.28 -11.90 -26.85
N ARG A 189 9.75 -10.72 -27.27
CA ARG A 189 8.87 -9.63 -27.71
C ARG A 189 8.06 -9.97 -28.95
N GLY A 190 8.45 -11.00 -29.70
CA GLY A 190 7.82 -11.38 -30.97
C GLY A 190 6.38 -11.90 -30.84
N ILE A 191 5.96 -12.34 -29.64
CA ILE A 191 4.57 -12.69 -29.36
C ILE A 191 3.60 -11.51 -29.53
N THR A 192 4.09 -10.26 -29.54
CA THR A 192 3.29 -9.05 -29.75
C THR A 192 2.40 -9.16 -31.00
N LYS A 193 2.94 -9.67 -32.11
CA LYS A 193 2.17 -9.81 -33.37
C LYS A 193 1.04 -10.84 -33.27
N VAL A 194 1.26 -11.93 -32.54
CA VAL A 194 0.23 -12.94 -32.30
C VAL A 194 -0.93 -12.32 -31.52
N VAL A 195 -0.63 -11.55 -30.47
CA VAL A 195 -1.65 -10.87 -29.67
C VAL A 195 -2.37 -9.77 -30.47
N GLU A 196 -1.65 -8.99 -31.28
CA GLU A 196 -2.23 -7.95 -32.15
C GLU A 196 -3.20 -8.55 -33.18
N LYS A 197 -2.80 -9.63 -33.84
CA LYS A 197 -3.67 -10.32 -34.82
C LYS A 197 -4.89 -10.92 -34.17
N LEU A 198 -4.77 -11.41 -32.94
CA LEU A 198 -5.92 -11.88 -32.14
C LEU A 198 -6.88 -10.73 -31.81
N GLY A 199 -6.35 -9.54 -31.49
CA GLY A 199 -7.14 -8.35 -31.26
C GLY A 199 -7.90 -7.83 -32.48
N ASN A 200 -7.37 -8.09 -33.67
CA ASN A 200 -7.95 -7.69 -34.96
C ASN A 200 -8.76 -8.81 -35.64
N ALA A 201 -8.87 -10.00 -35.03
CA ALA A 201 -9.55 -11.14 -35.61
C ALA A 201 -11.07 -10.92 -35.65
N ASN A 202 -11.71 -11.32 -36.75
CA ASN A 202 -13.17 -11.34 -36.85
C ASN A 202 -13.72 -12.68 -36.38
N LEU A 203 -15.02 -12.73 -36.03
CA LEU A 203 -15.72 -13.96 -35.65
C LEU A 203 -15.56 -15.10 -36.67
N LYS A 204 -15.46 -14.76 -37.96
CA LYS A 204 -15.31 -15.73 -39.05
C LYS A 204 -13.91 -16.36 -39.10
N ASP A 205 -12.92 -15.68 -38.52
CA ASP A 205 -11.54 -16.15 -38.44
C ASP A 205 -11.36 -17.13 -37.26
N LEU A 206 -12.32 -17.17 -36.35
CA LEU A 206 -12.29 -17.97 -35.13
C LEU A 206 -13.04 -19.29 -35.34
N GLU A 207 -12.32 -20.31 -35.77
CA GLU A 207 -12.86 -21.67 -35.85
C GLU A 207 -12.70 -22.39 -34.49
N PRO A 208 -13.81 -22.80 -33.85
CA PRO A 208 -13.74 -23.54 -32.59
C PRO A 208 -13.08 -24.91 -32.74
N LEU A 209 -12.55 -25.42 -31.63
CA LEU A 209 -12.10 -26.81 -31.56
C LEU A 209 -13.28 -27.76 -31.76
N THR A 210 -13.04 -28.79 -32.58
CA THR A 210 -13.98 -29.89 -32.80
C THR A 210 -13.76 -31.06 -31.83
N TYR A 211 -12.79 -30.93 -30.92
CA TYR A 211 -12.40 -31.95 -29.95
C TYR A 211 -12.28 -31.35 -28.54
N ASP A 212 -12.33 -32.22 -27.55
CA ASP A 212 -12.28 -31.86 -26.15
C ASP A 212 -10.82 -31.60 -25.70
N PRO A 213 -10.50 -30.43 -25.11
CA PRO A 213 -9.17 -30.08 -24.62
C PRO A 213 -8.78 -30.84 -23.35
N VAL A 214 -8.44 -32.12 -23.50
CA VAL A 214 -8.13 -33.05 -22.40
C VAL A 214 -7.05 -32.49 -21.46
N ALA A 215 -6.03 -31.81 -21.98
CA ALA A 215 -4.94 -31.28 -21.17
C ALA A 215 -5.36 -30.17 -20.19
N VAL A 216 -6.46 -29.43 -20.44
CA VAL A 216 -6.99 -28.49 -19.43
C VAL A 216 -7.58 -29.25 -18.25
N LYS A 217 -8.30 -30.36 -18.53
CA LYS A 217 -8.94 -31.21 -17.50
C LYS A 217 -7.94 -31.86 -16.56
N ASP A 218 -6.77 -32.20 -17.07
CA ASP A 218 -5.71 -32.83 -16.27
C ASP A 218 -4.93 -31.82 -15.41
N LYS A 219 -4.96 -30.52 -15.76
CA LYS A 219 -4.13 -29.48 -15.12
C LYS A 219 -4.90 -28.60 -14.15
N ILE A 220 -6.21 -28.49 -14.32
CA ILE A 220 -7.07 -27.66 -13.48
C ILE A 220 -8.17 -28.55 -12.92
N ASP A 221 -8.16 -28.72 -11.60
CA ASP A 221 -9.25 -29.39 -10.90
C ASP A 221 -10.50 -28.50 -10.91
N GLU A 222 -11.49 -28.90 -11.72
CA GLU A 222 -12.78 -28.21 -11.86
C GLU A 222 -13.51 -28.08 -10.51
N GLN A 223 -13.37 -29.03 -9.59
CA GLN A 223 -14.02 -28.96 -8.29
C GLN A 223 -13.32 -27.99 -7.34
N ALA A 224 -11.99 -27.87 -7.46
CA ALA A 224 -11.22 -26.94 -6.65
C ALA A 224 -11.33 -25.49 -7.14
N ASP A 225 -11.40 -25.27 -8.46
CA ASP A 225 -11.44 -23.93 -9.05
C ASP A 225 -12.23 -23.89 -10.38
N HIS A 226 -13.56 -24.00 -10.27
CA HIS A 226 -14.47 -24.05 -11.41
C HIS A 226 -14.37 -22.81 -12.33
N PHE A 227 -14.14 -21.62 -11.77
CA PHE A 227 -14.13 -20.38 -12.55
C PHE A 227 -12.93 -20.31 -13.50
N ILE A 228 -11.73 -20.65 -13.04
CA ILE A 228 -10.55 -20.66 -13.94
C ILE A 228 -10.62 -21.82 -14.92
N TYR A 229 -11.18 -22.96 -14.51
CA TYR A 229 -11.42 -24.08 -15.40
C TYR A 229 -12.31 -23.65 -16.58
N ASP A 230 -13.48 -23.07 -16.31
CA ASP A 230 -14.42 -22.61 -17.35
C ASP A 230 -13.82 -21.51 -18.23
N GLU A 231 -13.10 -20.55 -17.63
CA GLU A 231 -12.42 -19.48 -18.36
C GLU A 231 -11.39 -20.05 -19.35
N VAL A 232 -10.47 -20.88 -18.87
CA VAL A 232 -9.43 -21.49 -19.70
C VAL A 232 -10.05 -22.41 -20.75
N MET A 233 -11.05 -23.20 -20.38
CA MET A 233 -11.75 -24.09 -21.31
C MET A 233 -12.43 -23.31 -22.43
N THR A 234 -13.16 -22.25 -22.10
CA THR A 234 -13.81 -21.40 -23.09
C THR A 234 -12.78 -20.77 -24.02
N HIS A 235 -11.68 -20.28 -23.48
CA HIS A 235 -10.61 -19.68 -24.28
C HIS A 235 -9.98 -20.69 -25.25
N VAL A 236 -9.62 -21.87 -24.76
CA VAL A 236 -9.01 -22.93 -25.57
C VAL A 236 -9.99 -23.41 -26.64
N THR A 237 -11.24 -23.70 -26.28
CA THR A 237 -12.25 -24.17 -27.23
C THR A 237 -12.47 -23.18 -28.37
N ARG A 238 -12.43 -21.88 -28.09
CA ARG A 238 -12.80 -20.85 -29.08
C ARG A 238 -11.62 -20.28 -29.86
N TYR A 239 -10.45 -20.15 -29.24
CA TYR A 239 -9.33 -19.38 -29.80
C TYR A 239 -8.08 -20.21 -30.11
N PHE A 240 -8.00 -21.47 -29.65
CA PHE A 240 -6.76 -22.26 -29.78
C PHE A 240 -6.25 -22.37 -31.21
N ARG A 241 -7.08 -22.76 -32.18
CA ARG A 241 -6.66 -22.93 -33.58
C ARG A 241 -6.13 -21.63 -34.18
N PHE A 242 -6.79 -20.52 -33.87
CA PHE A 242 -6.35 -19.23 -34.36
C PHE A 242 -4.98 -18.85 -33.78
N VAL A 243 -4.82 -18.97 -32.45
CA VAL A 243 -3.54 -18.68 -31.78
C VAL A 243 -2.44 -19.60 -32.31
N GLU A 244 -2.71 -20.90 -32.42
CA GLU A 244 -1.78 -21.90 -32.97
C GLU A 244 -1.29 -21.52 -34.38
N LYS A 245 -2.23 -21.18 -35.27
CA LYS A 245 -1.90 -20.74 -36.63
C LYS A 245 -1.02 -19.48 -36.62
N GLN A 246 -1.36 -18.48 -35.79
CA GLN A 246 -0.56 -17.26 -35.72
C GLN A 246 0.84 -17.53 -35.17
N MET A 247 0.98 -18.42 -34.20
CA MET A 247 2.27 -18.84 -33.67
C MET A 247 3.12 -19.50 -34.78
N GLN A 248 2.53 -20.41 -35.57
CA GLN A 248 3.21 -21.08 -36.68
C GLN A 248 3.61 -20.11 -37.80
N ASP A 249 2.69 -19.23 -38.22
CA ASP A 249 2.93 -18.26 -39.29
C ASP A 249 4.09 -17.30 -38.93
N GLU A 250 4.11 -16.80 -37.69
CA GLU A 250 5.16 -15.90 -37.20
C GLU A 250 6.50 -16.62 -37.01
N ALA A 251 6.50 -17.85 -36.51
CA ALA A 251 7.71 -18.67 -36.41
C ALA A 251 8.32 -18.96 -37.80
N GLN A 252 7.50 -19.25 -38.81
CA GLN A 252 7.95 -19.42 -40.20
C GLN A 252 8.56 -18.13 -40.79
N LEU A 253 8.00 -16.98 -40.44
CA LEU A 253 8.54 -15.67 -40.80
C LEU A 253 9.80 -15.29 -40.01
N LYS A 254 10.26 -16.16 -39.08
CA LYS A 254 11.40 -15.93 -38.17
C LYS A 254 11.27 -14.63 -37.38
N THR A 255 10.03 -14.24 -37.05
CA THR A 255 9.76 -13.04 -36.25
C THR A 255 9.94 -13.31 -34.75
N PHE A 256 9.92 -14.59 -34.35
CA PHE A 256 10.26 -15.06 -33.01
C PHE A 256 10.61 -16.55 -33.00
N ASP A 257 11.20 -17.04 -31.90
CA ASP A 257 11.53 -18.44 -31.63
C ASP A 257 10.45 -19.10 -30.75
N ASP A 258 9.60 -19.93 -31.36
CA ASP A 258 8.49 -20.60 -30.66
C ASP A 258 8.95 -21.51 -29.51
N ASP A 259 10.04 -22.25 -29.71
CA ASP A 259 10.56 -23.16 -28.70
C ASP A 259 11.11 -22.39 -27.50
N LEU A 260 11.83 -21.29 -27.77
CA LEU A 260 12.33 -20.40 -26.73
C LEU A 260 11.18 -19.76 -25.95
N LEU A 261 10.15 -19.25 -26.63
CA LEU A 261 9.00 -18.61 -25.99
C LEU A 261 8.24 -19.61 -25.08
N ARG A 262 7.97 -20.82 -25.57
CA ARG A 262 7.35 -21.88 -24.78
C ARG A 262 8.17 -22.21 -23.53
N ALA A 263 9.49 -22.33 -23.68
CA ALA A 263 10.40 -22.60 -22.58
C ALA A 263 10.38 -21.47 -21.53
N GLN A 264 10.34 -20.20 -21.96
CA GLN A 264 10.27 -19.04 -21.08
C GLN A 264 8.96 -18.99 -20.28
N ILE A 265 7.82 -19.21 -20.92
CA ILE A 265 6.51 -19.21 -20.26
C ILE A 265 6.40 -20.38 -19.28
N LYS A 266 6.90 -21.57 -19.66
CA LYS A 266 7.00 -22.74 -18.77
C LYS A 266 7.92 -22.50 -17.57
N ALA A 267 9.05 -21.83 -17.76
CA ALA A 267 9.95 -21.49 -16.66
C ALA A 267 9.30 -20.50 -15.68
N LEU A 268 8.56 -19.52 -16.19
CA LEU A 268 7.80 -18.57 -15.37
C LEU A 268 6.68 -19.25 -14.58
N SER A 269 5.88 -20.10 -15.22
CA SER A 269 4.79 -20.82 -14.55
C SER A 269 5.34 -21.69 -13.42
N ARG A 270 6.40 -22.46 -13.66
CA ARG A 270 7.06 -23.29 -12.64
C ARG A 270 7.56 -22.48 -11.45
N LYS A 271 8.15 -21.29 -11.68
CA LYS A 271 8.58 -20.40 -10.58
C LYS A 271 7.40 -19.95 -9.70
N LEU A 272 6.24 -19.66 -10.29
CA LEU A 272 5.03 -19.26 -9.56
C LEU A 272 4.40 -20.44 -8.81
N VAL A 273 4.32 -21.62 -9.44
CA VAL A 273 3.83 -22.85 -8.81
C VAL A 273 4.71 -23.26 -7.63
N ALA A 274 6.05 -23.17 -7.76
CA ALA A 274 6.98 -23.45 -6.68
C ALA A 274 6.84 -22.51 -5.46
N LYS A 275 6.18 -21.35 -5.62
CA LYS A 275 5.82 -20.45 -4.51
C LYS A 275 4.49 -20.82 -3.83
N GLY A 276 3.82 -21.87 -4.29
CA GLY A 276 2.52 -22.32 -3.76
C GLY A 276 1.35 -21.46 -4.23
N TYR A 277 1.46 -20.78 -5.38
CA TYR A 277 0.36 -19.99 -5.93
C TYR A 277 -0.67 -20.87 -6.64
N SER A 278 -1.95 -20.53 -6.50
CA SER A 278 -3.05 -21.26 -7.13
C SER A 278 -3.04 -21.12 -8.66
N PRO A 279 -3.65 -22.06 -9.40
CA PRO A 279 -3.75 -21.99 -10.87
C PRO A 279 -4.31 -20.66 -11.38
N THR A 280 -5.40 -20.16 -10.77
CA THR A 280 -5.98 -18.84 -11.06
C THR A 280 -4.98 -17.71 -10.92
N ARG A 281 -4.15 -17.75 -9.87
CA ARG A 281 -3.15 -16.71 -9.66
C ARG A 281 -2.02 -16.82 -10.69
N VAL A 282 -1.54 -18.02 -10.98
CA VAL A 282 -0.49 -18.24 -11.98
C VAL A 282 -0.95 -17.75 -13.35
N HIS A 283 -2.17 -18.08 -13.77
CA HIS A 283 -2.75 -17.62 -15.04
C HIS A 283 -2.84 -16.09 -15.11
N ASN A 284 -3.37 -15.45 -14.06
CA ASN A 284 -3.49 -13.99 -13.99
C ASN A 284 -2.14 -13.27 -14.01
N ASP A 285 -1.17 -13.78 -13.25
CA ASP A 285 0.19 -13.23 -13.16
C ASP A 285 0.93 -13.35 -14.51
N LEU A 286 0.79 -14.49 -15.22
CA LEU A 286 1.34 -14.67 -16.58
C LEU A 286 0.65 -13.75 -17.60
N THR A 287 -0.68 -13.63 -17.52
CA THR A 287 -1.46 -12.77 -18.41
C THR A 287 -1.06 -11.30 -18.27
N GLU A 288 -0.90 -10.83 -17.03
CA GLU A 288 -0.43 -9.47 -16.74
C GLU A 288 1.00 -9.26 -17.28
N ARG A 289 1.90 -10.23 -17.09
CA ARG A 289 3.27 -10.15 -17.63
C ARG A 289 3.28 -10.06 -19.16
N LEU A 290 2.45 -10.86 -19.82
CA LEU A 290 2.37 -10.85 -21.28
C LEU A 290 1.81 -9.51 -21.79
N SER A 291 0.78 -8.97 -21.15
CA SER A 291 0.24 -7.64 -21.47
C SER A 291 1.28 -6.53 -21.28
N GLN A 292 2.06 -6.58 -20.20
CA GLN A 292 3.12 -5.60 -19.95
C GLN A 292 4.25 -5.61 -20.99
N ILE A 293 4.61 -6.80 -21.51
CA ILE A 293 5.67 -6.94 -22.51
C ILE A 293 5.18 -6.55 -23.90
N THR A 294 4.00 -7.04 -24.28
CA THR A 294 3.42 -6.82 -25.62
C THR A 294 2.75 -5.46 -25.77
N LYS A 295 2.39 -4.80 -24.66
CA LYS A 295 1.58 -3.58 -24.61
C LYS A 295 0.18 -3.75 -25.22
N GLN A 296 -0.33 -4.98 -25.24
CA GLN A 296 -1.65 -5.31 -25.77
C GLN A 296 -2.69 -5.49 -24.67
N ASP A 297 -3.97 -5.49 -25.06
CA ASP A 297 -5.10 -5.70 -24.15
C ASP A 297 -4.96 -7.04 -23.41
N ARG A 298 -5.20 -6.98 -22.10
CA ARG A 298 -5.07 -8.11 -21.18
C ARG A 298 -5.94 -9.31 -21.60
N ARG A 299 -7.10 -9.07 -22.21
CA ARG A 299 -8.02 -10.14 -22.65
C ARG A 299 -7.38 -11.04 -23.71
N PHE A 300 -6.75 -10.45 -24.72
CA PHE A 300 -6.06 -11.22 -25.77
C PHE A 300 -4.83 -11.96 -25.22
N CYS A 301 -4.14 -11.36 -24.25
CA CYS A 301 -3.05 -12.01 -23.55
C CYS A 301 -3.54 -13.25 -22.76
N ALA A 302 -4.72 -13.18 -22.13
CA ALA A 302 -5.32 -14.30 -21.41
C ALA A 302 -5.63 -15.48 -22.33
N PHE A 303 -6.08 -15.21 -23.56
CA PHE A 303 -6.33 -16.24 -24.57
C PHE A 303 -5.03 -16.96 -24.95
N VAL A 304 -3.95 -16.19 -25.15
CA VAL A 304 -2.62 -16.75 -25.45
C VAL A 304 -2.06 -17.55 -24.26
N VAL A 305 -2.20 -17.08 -23.02
CA VAL A 305 -1.81 -17.86 -21.84
C VAL A 305 -2.60 -19.16 -21.75
N SER A 306 -3.91 -19.14 -22.02
CA SER A 306 -4.76 -20.33 -22.04
C SER A 306 -4.33 -21.33 -23.14
N TYR A 307 -3.89 -20.82 -24.29
CA TYR A 307 -3.25 -21.65 -25.32
C TYR A 307 -1.98 -22.36 -24.80
N PHE A 308 -1.14 -21.68 -24.01
CA PHE A 308 0.04 -22.33 -23.40
C PHE A 308 -0.34 -23.31 -22.28
N VAL A 309 -1.44 -23.11 -21.56
CA VAL A 309 -1.98 -24.12 -20.62
C VAL A 309 -2.35 -25.40 -21.37
N GLN A 310 -3.01 -25.29 -22.52
CA GLN A 310 -3.36 -26.46 -23.33
C GLN A 310 -2.13 -27.08 -24.02
N SER A 311 -1.25 -26.28 -24.62
CA SER A 311 -0.18 -26.74 -25.51
C SER A 311 1.17 -27.00 -24.83
N CYS A 312 1.35 -26.63 -23.56
CA CYS A 312 2.60 -26.78 -22.83
C CYS A 312 2.35 -27.21 -21.37
N GLU A 313 3.39 -27.67 -20.66
CA GLU A 313 3.37 -27.98 -19.22
C GLU A 313 3.28 -26.69 -18.35
N VAL A 314 2.19 -25.94 -18.50
CA VAL A 314 1.89 -24.74 -17.73
C VAL A 314 0.74 -25.07 -16.79
N LEU A 315 0.90 -24.76 -15.49
CA LEU A 315 0.03 -25.15 -14.37
C LEU A 315 0.24 -26.59 -13.84
N ASP A 316 1.10 -27.38 -14.47
CA ASP A 316 1.50 -28.68 -13.95
C ASP A 316 2.13 -28.52 -12.55
N ALA A 317 1.68 -29.33 -11.59
CA ALA A 317 2.31 -29.40 -10.29
C ALA A 317 3.78 -29.82 -10.46
N SER A 318 4.71 -29.12 -9.81
CA SER A 318 6.11 -29.53 -9.73
C SER A 318 6.15 -30.98 -9.24
N THR A 319 6.64 -31.89 -10.06
CA THR A 319 6.87 -33.29 -9.70
C THR A 319 7.94 -33.40 -8.61
#